data_AF-A0A3C2B8G6-F1
#
_entry.id   AF-A0A3C2B8G6-F1
#
_cell.length_a   1.000
_cell.length_b   1.000
_cell.length_c   1.000
_cell.angle_alpha   90.00
_cell.angle_beta   90.00
_cell.angle_gamma   90.00
#
_symmetry.space_group_name_H-M   'P 1'
#
loop_
_entity.id
_entity.type
_entity.pdbx_description
1 polymer ?
#
loop_
_entity_poly.entity_id
_entity_poly.type
_entity_poly.pdbx_seq_one_letter_code
_entity_poly.pdbx_strand_id
1 'polypeptide(L)'
;CGKSTLLRFLAREAEPEAGEVRWGRGARVGFLSQQPALPAGSVRDAVGGGWEGEAMLDRLGMASLVDARTDELSGGQAKRTALARLLCGDYEVLILDEP
;
A
#
# COMPACT_ATOMS: atom_id res chain seq x y z
N CYS A 1 15.48 7.29 -13.95
CA CYS A 1 16.31 7.75 -12.80
C CYS A 1 16.08 6.80 -11.63
N GLY A 2 17.14 6.42 -10.88
CA GLY A 2 17.16 5.28 -9.95
C GLY A 2 16.30 5.35 -8.68
N LYS A 3 15.24 6.16 -8.67
CA LYS A 3 14.30 6.32 -7.55
C LYS A 3 13.63 4.99 -7.20
N SER A 4 13.02 4.31 -8.18
CA SER A 4 12.35 3.04 -7.93
C SER A 4 13.32 1.96 -7.45
N THR A 5 14.57 1.96 -7.94
CA THR A 5 15.61 1.05 -7.45
C THR A 5 15.95 1.33 -5.98
N LEU A 6 16.15 2.60 -5.61
CA LEU A 6 16.37 3.00 -4.21
C LEU A 6 15.17 2.62 -3.32
N LEU A 7 13.95 2.88 -3.77
CA LEU A 7 12.75 2.57 -3.01
C LEU A 7 12.56 1.06 -2.80
N ARG A 8 12.94 0.22 -3.78
CA ARG A 8 12.96 -1.25 -3.61
C ARG A 8 13.96 -1.71 -2.57
N PHE A 9 15.16 -1.13 -2.54
CA PHE A 9 16.14 -1.41 -1.48
C PHE A 9 15.60 -1.02 -0.11
N LEU A 10 14.91 0.13 -0.02
CA LEU A 10 14.30 0.57 1.23
C LEU A 10 13.08 -0.28 1.62
N ALA A 11 12.29 -0.75 0.66
CA ALA A 11 11.15 -1.63 0.90
C ALA A 11 11.56 -3.09 1.23
N ARG A 12 12.87 -3.40 1.24
CA ARG A 12 13.42 -4.76 1.37
C ARG A 12 13.00 -5.72 0.24
N GLU A 13 12.67 -5.17 -0.92
CA GLU A 13 12.31 -5.94 -2.13
C GLU A 13 13.54 -6.30 -2.97
N ALA A 14 14.69 -5.68 -2.71
CA ALA A 14 15.96 -5.96 -3.39
C ALA A 14 17.16 -5.62 -2.49
N GLU A 15 18.33 -6.19 -2.79
CA GLU A 15 19.60 -5.89 -2.13
C GLU A 15 20.50 -5.01 -3.03
N PRO A 16 21.21 -4.02 -2.48
CA PRO A 16 22.16 -3.22 -3.25
C PRO A 16 23.46 -4.00 -3.52
N GLU A 17 24.06 -3.81 -4.70
CA GLU A 17 25.37 -4.40 -5.04
C GLU A 17 26.52 -3.86 -4.17
N ALA A 18 26.38 -2.64 -3.62
CA ALA A 18 27.33 -2.03 -2.71
C ALA A 18 26.63 -1.07 -1.73
N GLY A 19 27.20 -0.90 -0.53
CA GLY A 19 26.64 -0.07 0.54
C GLY A 19 25.83 -0.88 1.56
N GLU A 20 25.19 -0.20 2.50
CA GLU A 20 24.41 -0.84 3.58
C GLU A 20 23.10 -0.07 3.84
N VAL A 21 22.00 -0.80 4.02
CA VAL A 21 20.71 -0.26 4.47
C VAL A 21 20.42 -0.80 5.87
N ARG A 22 20.40 0.07 6.88
CA ARG A 22 20.11 -0.29 8.27
C ARG A 22 18.71 0.17 8.67
N TRP A 23 17.91 -0.78 9.15
CA TRP A 23 16.62 -0.51 9.77
C TRP A 23 16.75 -0.52 11.29
N GLY A 24 15.93 0.28 11.98
CA GLY A 24 15.73 0.10 13.42
C GLY A 24 15.29 -1.34 13.72
N ARG A 25 15.69 -1.90 14.87
CA ARG A 25 15.33 -3.28 15.25
C ARG A 25 13.82 -3.46 15.18
N GLY A 26 13.37 -4.41 14.37
CA GLY A 26 11.94 -4.75 14.23
C GLY A 26 11.12 -3.81 13.36
N ALA A 27 11.71 -2.81 12.69
CA ALA A 27 10.94 -1.89 11.86
C ALA A 27 10.23 -2.64 10.72
N ARG A 28 8.90 -2.50 10.69
CA ARG A 28 7.96 -2.92 9.66
C ARG A 28 7.80 -1.77 8.68
N VAL A 29 8.13 -2.06 7.43
CA VAL A 29 8.08 -1.09 6.35
C VAL A 29 6.87 -1.41 5.49
N GLY A 30 5.98 -0.44 5.35
CA GLY A 30 4.87 -0.50 4.42
C GLY A 30 5.29 0.10 3.08
N PHE A 31 4.91 -0.52 1.97
CA PHE A 31 5.26 -0.05 0.64
C PHE A 31 4.02 0.04 -0.25
N LEU A 32 3.82 1.20 -0.88
CA LEU A 32 2.83 1.41 -1.92
C LEU A 32 3.57 1.61 -3.25
N SER A 33 3.50 0.62 -4.12
CA SER A 33 4.12 0.70 -5.45
C SER A 33 3.34 1.62 -6.40
N GLN A 34 3.97 1.98 -7.53
CA GLN A 34 3.36 2.81 -8.58
C GLN A 34 2.03 2.23 -9.11
N GLN A 35 1.98 0.90 -9.25
CA GLN A 35 0.83 0.11 -9.67
C GLN A 35 0.54 -0.96 -8.60
N PRO A 36 -0.24 -0.60 -7.57
CA PRO A 36 -0.50 -1.53 -6.47
C PRO A 36 -1.44 -2.64 -6.92
N ALA A 37 -1.09 -3.88 -6.56
CA ALA A 37 -1.95 -5.03 -6.73
C ALA A 37 -2.87 -5.16 -5.51
N LEU A 38 -4.17 -5.28 -5.77
CA LEU A 38 -5.18 -5.59 -4.75
C LEU A 38 -5.53 -7.08 -4.79
N PRO A 39 -5.88 -7.70 -3.65
CA PRO A 39 -6.43 -9.05 -3.67
C PRO A 39 -7.75 -9.08 -4.44
N ALA A 40 -8.04 -10.21 -5.08
CA ALA A 40 -9.33 -10.41 -5.72
C ALA A 40 -10.44 -10.45 -4.67
N GLY A 41 -11.58 -9.84 -4.96
CA GLY A 41 -12.72 -9.79 -4.05
C GLY A 41 -13.34 -8.40 -3.98
N SER A 42 -14.00 -8.10 -2.86
CA SER A 42 -14.54 -6.77 -2.60
C SER A 42 -13.48 -5.80 -2.10
N VAL A 43 -13.72 -4.50 -2.27
CA VAL A 43 -12.89 -3.44 -1.68
C VAL A 43 -12.84 -3.55 -0.16
N ARG A 44 -13.96 -3.91 0.48
CA ARG A 44 -14.06 -4.21 1.92
C ARG A 44 -13.06 -5.28 2.35
N ASP A 45 -13.05 -6.40 1.64
CA ASP A 45 -12.15 -7.52 1.95
C ASP A 45 -10.68 -7.11 1.73
N ALA A 46 -10.43 -6.29 0.69
CA ALA A 46 -9.08 -5.81 0.38
C ALA A 46 -8.46 -4.95 1.49
N VAL A 47 -9.29 -4.28 2.31
CA VAL A 47 -8.84 -3.51 3.49
C VAL A 47 -8.96 -4.27 4.82
N GLY A 48 -9.25 -5.58 4.78
CA GLY A 48 -9.27 -6.46 5.95
C GLY A 48 -10.66 -6.76 6.52
N GLY A 49 -11.74 -6.28 5.89
CA GLY A 49 -13.12 -6.66 6.26
C GLY A 49 -13.66 -6.04 7.55
N GLY A 50 -12.85 -5.28 8.28
CA GLY A 50 -13.19 -4.63 9.54
C GLY A 50 -13.59 -3.16 9.38
N TRP A 51 -14.16 -2.61 10.45
CA TRP A 51 -14.64 -1.23 10.49
C TRP A 51 -13.50 -0.20 10.35
N GLU A 52 -12.29 -0.52 10.81
CA GLU A 52 -11.11 0.34 10.67
C GLU A 52 -10.78 0.59 9.19
N GLY A 53 -10.84 -0.47 8.38
CA GLY A 53 -10.61 -0.41 6.95
C GLY A 53 -11.66 0.43 6.23
N GLU A 54 -12.94 0.22 6.58
CA GLU A 54 -14.05 0.99 6.02
C GLU A 54 -13.99 2.48 6.40
N ALA A 55 -13.66 2.79 7.64
CA ALA A 55 -13.46 4.17 8.08
C ALA A 55 -12.28 4.84 7.34
N MET A 56 -11.23 4.07 7.02
CA MET A 56 -10.12 4.58 6.21
C MET A 56 -10.52 4.79 4.74
N LEU A 57 -11.30 3.88 4.16
CA LEU A 57 -11.88 4.06 2.83
C LEU A 57 -12.74 5.33 2.76
N ASP A 58 -13.58 5.57 3.77
CA ASP A 58 -14.41 6.77 3.86
C ASP A 58 -13.55 8.05 3.88
N ARG A 59 -12.50 8.08 4.73
CA ARG A 59 -11.53 9.20 4.76
C ARG A 59 -10.84 9.47 3.43
N LEU A 60 -10.70 8.46 2.58
CA LEU A 60 -10.10 8.56 1.25
C LEU A 60 -11.13 8.74 0.12
N GLY A 61 -12.40 8.97 0.48
CA GLY A 61 -13.50 9.19 -0.46
C GLY A 61 -13.86 7.95 -1.28
N MET A 62 -13.80 6.77 -0.64
CA MET A 62 -14.04 5.45 -1.24
C MET A 62 -15.24 4.72 -0.61
N ALA A 63 -15.99 5.36 0.29
CA ALA A 63 -17.12 4.73 1.01
C ALA A 63 -18.16 4.09 0.07
N SER A 64 -18.48 4.74 -1.05
CA SER A 64 -19.47 4.22 -2.01
C SER A 64 -19.02 2.98 -2.79
N LEU A 65 -17.74 2.61 -2.69
CA LEU A 65 -17.13 1.51 -3.44
C LEU A 65 -16.79 0.32 -2.54
N VAL A 66 -17.20 0.33 -1.28
CA VAL A 66 -16.86 -0.70 -0.29
C VAL A 66 -17.25 -2.12 -0.75
N ASP A 67 -18.38 -2.27 -1.45
CA ASP A 67 -18.85 -3.56 -1.95
C ASP A 67 -18.51 -3.80 -3.44
N ALA A 68 -17.85 -2.83 -4.10
CA ALA A 68 -17.39 -3.00 -5.48
C ALA A 68 -16.27 -4.04 -5.56
N ARG A 69 -16.09 -4.64 -6.74
CA ARG A 69 -15.00 -5.58 -6.96
C ARG A 69 -13.68 -4.84 -7.21
N THR A 70 -12.58 -5.42 -6.76
CA THR A 70 -11.25 -4.81 -6.93
C THR A 70 -10.77 -4.74 -8.39
N ASP A 71 -11.30 -5.58 -9.27
CA ASP A 71 -11.02 -5.59 -10.72
C ASP A 71 -11.82 -4.54 -11.52
N GLU A 72 -12.82 -3.90 -10.91
CA GLU A 72 -13.63 -2.84 -11.52
C GLU A 72 -13.09 -1.43 -11.21
N LEU A 73 -12.10 -1.33 -10.33
CA LEU A 73 -11.55 -0.04 -9.91
C LEU A 73 -10.70 0.60 -11.01
N SER A 74 -10.90 1.90 -11.22
CA SER A 74 -9.92 2.73 -11.93
C SER A 74 -8.57 2.71 -11.20
N GLY A 75 -7.48 3.00 -11.90
CA GLY A 75 -6.14 3.04 -11.28
C GLY A 75 -6.04 3.98 -10.06
N GLY A 76 -6.75 5.10 -10.07
CA GLY A 76 -6.80 6.03 -8.93
C GLY A 76 -7.60 5.50 -7.74
N GLN A 77 -8.69 4.75 -7.99
CA GLN A 77 -9.47 4.06 -6.96
C GLN A 77 -8.68 2.89 -6.36
N ALA A 78 -8.00 2.10 -7.21
CA ALA A 78 -7.15 1.00 -6.76
C ALA A 78 -6.00 1.52 -5.88
N LYS A 79 -5.37 2.63 -6.27
CA LYS A 79 -4.31 3.28 -5.48
C LYS A 79 -4.81 3.77 -4.12
N ARG A 80 -5.98 4.41 -4.07
CA ARG A 80 -6.59 4.84 -2.79
C ARG A 80 -6.98 3.66 -1.89
N THR A 81 -7.50 2.59 -2.46
CA THR A 81 -7.81 1.36 -1.72
C THR A 81 -6.55 0.71 -1.15
N ALA A 82 -5.49 0.63 -1.95
CA ALA A 82 -4.20 0.10 -1.51
C ALA A 82 -3.56 0.96 -0.41
N LEU A 83 -3.67 2.29 -0.51
CA LEU A 83 -3.27 3.20 0.55
C LEU A 83 -4.10 2.98 1.82
N ALA A 84 -5.43 2.82 1.71
CA ALA A 84 -6.30 2.54 2.85
C ALA A 84 -5.86 1.28 3.59
N ARG A 85 -5.63 0.20 2.85
CA ARG A 85 -5.11 -1.07 3.37
C ARG A 85 -3.77 -0.87 4.09
N LEU A 86 -2.85 -0.11 3.49
CA LEU A 86 -1.53 0.13 4.05
C LEU A 86 -1.58 0.95 5.35
N LEU A 87 -2.46 1.96 5.41
CA LEU A 87 -2.64 2.80 6.59
C LEU A 87 -3.32 2.08 7.76
N CYS A 88 -4.05 0.99 7.48
CA CYS A 88 -4.60 0.11 8.51
C CYS A 88 -3.60 -0.94 9.00
N GLY A 89 -2.48 -1.11 8.28
CA GLY A 89 -1.40 -1.97 8.70
C GLY A 89 -0.51 -1.27 9.73
N ASP A 90 0.22 -2.10 10.45
CA ASP A 90 0.98 -1.69 11.61
C ASP A 90 2.44 -1.56 11.16
N TYR A 91 2.83 -0.33 10.78
CA TYR A 91 4.11 0.00 10.13
C TYR A 91 4.78 1.21 10.81
N GLU A 92 6.10 1.16 10.96
CA GLU A 92 6.88 2.29 11.50
C GLU A 92 7.35 3.25 10.41
N VAL A 93 7.44 2.79 9.16
CA VAL A 93 7.81 3.60 8.01
C VAL A 93 6.93 3.22 6.82
N LEU A 94 6.37 4.22 6.14
CA LEU A 94 5.65 4.05 4.88
C LEU A 94 6.46 4.65 3.73
N ILE A 95 6.61 3.86 2.67
CA ILE A 95 7.26 4.26 1.43
C ILE A 95 6.20 4.30 0.34
N LEU A 96 6.05 5.44 -0.33
CA LEU A 96 5.09 5.65 -1.39
C LEU A 96 5.84 5.94 -2.71
N ASP A 97 5.79 5.01 -3.66
CA ASP A 97 6.39 5.20 -4.99
C ASP A 97 5.38 5.87 -5.94
N GLU A 98 5.27 7.20 -5.85
CA GLU A 98 4.52 7.99 -6.82
C GLU A 98 5.34 8.27 -8.09
N PRO A 99 4.76 8.27 -9.31
CA PRO A 99 5.26 9.09 -10.40
C PRO A 99 4.83 10.56 -10.26
#